data_AF-A0A838TK42-F1
#
_entry.id   AF-A0A838TK42-F1
#
_cell.length_a   1.000
_cell.length_b   1.000
_cell.length_c   1.000
_cell.angle_alpha   90.00
_cell.angle_beta   90.00
_cell.angle_gamma   90.00
#
_symmetry.space_group_name_H-M   'P 1'
#
loop_
_entity.id
_entity.type
_entity.pdbx_description
1 polymer ?
#
loop_
_entity_poly.entity_id
_entity_poly.type
_entity_poly.pdbx_seq_one_letter_code
_entity_poly.pdbx_strand_id
1 'polypeptide(L)' 'MRHIIFLNAKKNPSTRNFTSLSHAARENSLSRIYIGYHFRQACMAGEQQGRSIGKWIFDHYLSNQ' A
#
# COMPACT_ATOMS: atom_id res chain seq x y z
N MET A 1 4.67 36.82 23.02
CA MET A 1 3.49 35.97 23.31
C MET A 1 2.70 35.71 22.03
N ARG A 2 2.81 34.50 21.46
CA ARG A 2 1.83 33.94 20.52
C ARG A 2 1.65 32.48 20.91
N HIS A 3 0.45 32.15 21.37
CA HIS A 3 0.03 30.82 21.81
C HIS A 3 0.11 29.84 20.64
N ILE A 4 0.95 28.80 20.75
CA ILE A 4 0.84 27.60 19.92
C ILE A 4 -0.19 26.71 20.61
N ILE A 5 -1.37 26.58 20.00
CA ILE A 5 -2.41 25.64 20.42
C ILE A 5 -2.00 24.28 19.83
N PHE A 6 -1.51 23.38 20.67
CA PHE A 6 -1.41 21.97 20.33
C PHE A 6 -2.82 21.39 20.31
N LEU A 7 -3.46 21.33 19.14
CA LEU A 7 -4.68 20.55 18.97
C LEU A 7 -4.31 19.07 19.13
N ASN A 8 -4.63 18.53 20.30
CA ASN A 8 -4.46 17.13 20.67
C ASN A 8 -5.54 16.28 19.98
N ALA A 9 -5.53 16.25 18.65
CA ALA A 9 -6.43 15.41 17.87
C ALA A 9 -5.86 13.98 17.86
N LYS A 10 -6.31 13.12 18.78
CA LYS A 10 -6.19 11.67 18.62
C LYS A 10 -7.02 11.25 17.39
N LYS A 11 -6.45 11.38 16.20
CA LYS A 11 -7.04 10.86 14.97
C LYS A 11 -6.88 9.33 15.02
N ASN A 12 -7.93 8.64 15.45
CA ASN A 12 -7.98 7.19 15.30
C ASN A 12 -7.91 6.90 13.79
N PRO A 13 -6.94 6.12 13.27
CA PRO A 13 -6.93 5.77 11.87
C PRO A 13 -8.26 5.08 11.52
N SER A 14 -8.90 5.52 10.44
CA SER A 14 -10.15 4.91 10.00
C SER A 14 -9.89 3.48 9.55
N THR A 15 -10.56 2.50 10.17
CA THR A 15 -10.53 1.11 9.71
C THR A 15 -11.09 1.03 8.29
N ARG A 16 -10.40 0.30 7.41
CA ARG A 16 -10.84 0.03 6.03
C ARG A 16 -11.15 -1.46 5.89
N ASN A 17 -12.16 -1.77 5.09
CA ASN A 17 -12.52 -3.14 4.75
C ASN A 17 -12.08 -3.43 3.31
N PHE A 18 -11.43 -4.59 3.10
CA PHE A 18 -10.99 -5.05 1.79
C PHE A 18 -11.55 -6.44 1.52
N THR A 19 -11.95 -6.67 0.28
CA THR A 19 -12.49 -7.96 -0.15
C THR A 19 -11.40 -9.01 -0.39
N SER A 20 -10.14 -8.59 -0.54
CA SER A 20 -8.97 -9.46 -0.66
C SER A 20 -7.67 -8.70 -0.42
N LEU A 21 -6.58 -9.43 -0.19
CA LEU A 21 -5.23 -8.84 -0.14
C LEU A 21 -4.86 -8.14 -1.45
N SER A 22 -5.30 -8.66 -2.60
CA SER A 22 -5.09 -8.04 -3.91
C SER A 22 -5.83 -6.70 -4.05
N HIS A 23 -7.03 -6.58 -3.47
CA HIS A 23 -7.75 -5.31 -3.43
C HIS A 23 -6.97 -4.28 -2.59
N ALA A 24 -6.50 -4.67 -1.40
CA ALA A 24 -5.68 -3.78 -0.56
C ALA A 24 -4.37 -3.36 -1.26
N ALA A 25 -3.67 -4.29 -1.91
CA ALA A 25 -2.44 -4.00 -2.66
C ALA A 25 -2.69 -3.02 -3.82
N ARG A 26 -3.81 -3.17 -4.54
CA ARG A 26 -4.20 -2.27 -5.63
C ARG A 26 -4.51 -0.86 -5.13
N GLU A 27 -5.27 -0.73 -4.04
CA GLU A 27 -5.54 0.57 -3.42
C GLU A 27 -4.23 1.25 -2.97
N ASN A 28 -3.34 0.49 -2.32
CA ASN A 28 -2.04 0.99 -1.88
C ASN A 28 -1.20 1.53 -3.05
N SER A 29 -1.15 0.82 -4.17
CA SER A 29 -0.45 1.26 -5.38
C SER A 29 -1.06 2.53 -5.98
N LEU A 30 -2.39 2.61 -6.05
CA LEU A 30 -3.10 3.80 -6.54
C LEU A 30 -2.91 5.03 -5.65
N SER A 31 -2.71 4.84 -4.35
CA SER A 31 -2.43 5.96 -3.43
C SER A 31 -1.25 6.82 -3.89
N ARG A 32 -0.26 6.21 -4.56
CA ARG A 32 0.94 6.89 -5.07
C ARG A 32 0.64 7.81 -6.25
N ILE A 33 -0.41 7.50 -7.01
CA ILE A 33 -0.93 8.35 -8.09
C ILE A 33 -1.73 9.51 -7.48
N TYR A 34 -2.60 9.22 -6.49
CA TYR A 34 -3.46 10.23 -5.88
C TYR A 34 -2.68 11.35 -5.18
N ILE A 35 -1.52 11.04 -4.62
CA ILE A 35 -0.62 12.05 -4.05
C ILE A 35 0.32 12.70 -5.08
N GLY A 36 0.26 12.30 -6.35
CA GLY A 36 1.09 12.84 -7.43
C GLY A 36 2.55 12.40 -7.42
N TYR A 37 2.89 11.30 -6.74
CA TYR A 37 4.28 10.86 -6.56
C TYR A 37 4.77 9.88 -7.65
N HIS A 38 3.87 9.07 -8.22
CA HIS A 38 4.20 8.11 -9.27
C HIS A 38 3.31 8.25 -10.51
N PHE A 39 3.92 8.12 -11.69
CA PHE A 39 3.18 7.90 -12.93
C PHE A 39 2.53 6.51 -12.95
N ARG A 40 1.41 6.39 -13.67
CA ARG A 40 0.65 5.13 -13.78
C ARG A 40 1.52 3.94 -14.19
N GLN A 41 2.47 4.14 -15.11
CA GLN A 41 3.36 3.06 -15.56
C GLN A 41 4.18 2.47 -14.42
N ALA A 42 4.73 3.30 -13.52
CA ALA A 42 5.52 2.84 -12.39
C ALA A 42 4.69 1.98 -11.43
N CYS A 43 3.45 2.39 -11.15
CA CYS A 43 2.52 1.60 -10.33
C CYS A 43 2.19 0.24 -10.97
N MET A 44 1.87 0.21 -12.27
CA MET A 44 1.52 -1.03 -12.96
C MET A 44 2.70 -2.00 -13.06
N ALA A 45 3.89 -1.50 -13.40
CA ALA A 45 5.10 -2.30 -13.48
C ALA A 45 5.54 -2.82 -12.10
N GLY A 46 5.51 -1.96 -11.07
CA GLY A 46 5.86 -2.34 -9.70
C GLY A 46 4.91 -3.39 -9.12
N GLU A 47 3.61 -3.28 -9.37
CA GLU A 47 2.64 -4.31 -9.01
C GLU A 47 2.95 -5.65 -9.68
N GLN A 48 3.26 -5.65 -10.97
CA GLN A 48 3.60 -6.86 -11.71
C GLN A 48 4.89 -7.48 -11.18
N GLN A 49 5.92 -6.67 -10.96
CA GLN A 49 7.18 -7.10 -10.40
C GLN A 49 7.00 -7.73 -9.00
N GLY A 50 6.24 -7.07 -8.13
CA GLY A 50 5.95 -7.58 -6.78
C GLY A 50 5.23 -8.94 -6.81
N ARG A 51 4.26 -9.12 -7.72
CA ARG A 51 3.58 -10.41 -7.93
C ARG A 51 4.56 -11.50 -8.37
N SER A 52 5.45 -11.20 -9.32
CA SER A 52 6.45 -12.15 -9.80
C SER A 52 7.41 -12.59 -8.69
N ILE A 53 7.89 -11.64 -7.88
CA ILE A 53 8.77 -11.94 -6.73
C ILE A 53 8.02 -12.80 -5.69
N GLY A 54 6.80 -12.41 -5.32
CA GLY A 54 6.00 -13.13 -4.35
C GLY A 54 5.72 -14.56 -4.78
N LYS A 55 5.35 -14.76 -6.05
CA LYS A 55 5.18 -16.10 -6.62
C LYS A 55 6.46 -16.91 -6.56
N TRP A 56 7.58 -16.32 -6.99
CA TRP A 56 8.86 -17.03 -6.99
C TRP A 56 9.25 -17.49 -5.58
N ILE A 57 9.14 -16.62 -4.56
CA ILE A 57 9.43 -16.99 -3.17
C ILE A 57 8.53 -18.14 -2.70
N PHE A 58 7.22 -18.03 -2.97
CA PHE A 58 6.26 -19.06 -2.56
C PHE A 58 6.63 -20.42 -3.15
N ASP A 59 6.85 -20.47 -4.46
CA ASP A 59 7.14 -21.70 -5.20
C ASP A 59 8.47 -22.35 -4.80
N HIS A 60 9.45 -21.58 -4.30
CA HIS A 60 10.80 -22.09 -4.02
C HIS A 60 11.06 -22.36 -2.54
N TYR A 61 10.37 -21.66 -1.63
CA TYR A 61 10.67 -21.71 -0.20
C TYR A 61 9.48 -22.05 0.70
N LEU A 62 8.24 -21.87 0.23
CA LEU A 62 7.05 -22.01 1.07
C LEU A 62 6.07 -23.09 0.60
N SER A 63 6.17 -23.56 -0.65
CA SER A 63 5.24 -24.55 -1.21
C SER A 63 5.54 -26.01 -0.82
N ASN A 64 6.73 -26.30 -0.29
CA ASN A 64 7.18 -27.64 0.13
C ASN A 64 7.40 -27.76 1.65
N GLN A 65 6.78 -26.88 2.44
CA GLN A 65 6.56 -27.11 3.88
C GLN A 65 5.31 -27.97 4.03
#